data_AF-A0A3B1AJK2-F1
#
_entry.id   AF-A0A3B1AJK2-F1
#
_cell.length_a   1.000
_cell.length_b   1.000
_cell.length_c   1.000
_cell.angle_alpha   90.00
_cell.angle_beta   90.00
_cell.angle_gamma   90.00
#
_symmetry.space_group_name_H-M   'P 1'
#
loop_
_entity.id
_entity.type
_entity.pdbx_description
1 polymer ?
#
loop_
_entity_poly.entity_id
_entity_poly.type
_entity_poly.pdbx_seq_one_letter_code
_entity_poly.pdbx_strand_id
1 'polypeptide(L)' 'MDMQTHLGYYGKIPSKGDFITRHLPGSFVEPWDQWLQSSIAASKTQLGEQWLDFYLTCPVWRF' A
#
# COMPACT_ATOMS: atom_id res chain seq x y z
N MET A 1 -13.31 -29.68 1.87
CA MET A 1 -12.12 -28.86 2.12
C MET A 1 -12.61 -27.43 2.15
N ASP A 2 -12.81 -26.86 3.34
CA ASP A 2 -13.32 -25.50 3.47
C ASP A 2 -12.33 -24.54 2.82
N MET A 3 -12.77 -23.91 1.73
CA MET A 3 -12.03 -22.84 1.08
C MET A 3 -12.30 -21.56 1.86
N GLN A 4 -11.71 -21.46 3.06
CA GLN A 4 -11.84 -20.30 3.90
C GLN A 4 -11.09 -19.14 3.21
N THR A 5 -11.85 -18.19 2.66
CA THR A 5 -11.29 -16.96 2.09
C THR A 5 -10.68 -16.14 3.21
N HIS A 6 -9.39 -16.34 3.43
CA HIS A 6 -8.62 -15.52 4.36
C HIS A 6 -8.34 -14.17 3.73
N LEU A 7 -8.74 -13.09 4.41
CA LEU A 7 -8.31 -11.75 4.07
C LEU A 7 -6.78 -11.67 4.15
N GLY A 8 -6.19 -11.02 3.15
CA GLY A 8 -4.76 -10.75 3.07
C GLY A 8 -4.45 -9.27 3.24
N TYR A 9 -3.21 -8.95 3.59
CA TYR A 9 -2.73 -7.58 3.72
C TYR A 9 -1.26 -7.46 3.33
N TYR A 10 -0.91 -6.28 2.82
CA TYR A 10 0.45 -5.88 2.49
C TYR A 10 0.62 -4.38 2.79
N GLY A 11 1.76 -3.98 3.36
CA GLY A 11 2.09 -2.56 3.54
C GLY A 11 2.99 -2.28 4.76
N LYS A 12 2.98 -1.02 5.22
CA LYS A 12 3.71 -0.54 6.40
C LYS A 12 2.74 -0.12 7.49
N ILE A 13 3.11 -0.40 8.75
CA ILE A 13 2.40 0.08 9.93
C ILE A 13 3.40 0.61 10.97
N PRO A 14 3.03 1.59 11.82
CA PRO A 14 3.97 2.22 12.76
C PRO A 14 4.67 1.25 13.73
N SER A 15 4.02 0.13 14.08
CA SER A 15 4.54 -0.85 15.05
C SER A 15 5.50 -1.88 14.46
N LYS A 16 5.82 -1.81 13.16
CA LYS A 16 6.68 -2.76 12.45
C LYS A 16 7.75 -2.02 11.64
N GLY A 17 9.01 -2.39 11.84
CA GLY A 17 10.15 -1.76 11.15
C GLY A 17 10.20 -2.05 9.65
N ASP A 18 9.75 -3.24 9.23
CA ASP A 18 9.72 -3.64 7.83
C ASP A 18 8.29 -3.72 7.28
N PHE A 19 8.15 -3.92 5.96
CA PHE A 19 6.88 -4.25 5.31
C PHE A 19 6.32 -5.55 5.90
N ILE A 20 5.00 -5.58 6.05
CA ILE A 20 4.27 -6.78 6.43
C ILE A 20 3.53 -7.34 5.22
N THR A 21 3.48 -8.67 5.12
CA THR A 21 2.67 -9.39 4.15
C THR A 21 2.04 -10.60 4.82
N ARG A 22 0.76 -10.87 4.53
CA ARG A 22 0.07 -12.07 4.99
C ARG A 22 -1.05 -12.44 4.04
N HIS A 23 -1.15 -13.74 3.75
CA HIS A 23 -2.20 -14.34 2.90
C HIS A 23 -2.38 -13.68 1.52
N LEU A 24 -1.33 -13.06 0.97
CA LEU A 24 -1.30 -12.56 -0.39
C LEU A 24 -0.17 -13.26 -1.16
N PRO A 25 -0.43 -13.76 -2.38
CA PRO A 25 0.62 -14.37 -3.20
C PRO A 25 1.58 -13.30 -3.72
N GLY A 26 2.85 -13.67 -3.92
CA GLY A 26 3.87 -12.76 -4.48
C GLY A 26 3.46 -12.17 -5.83
N SER A 27 2.77 -12.95 -6.66
CA SER A 27 2.23 -12.51 -7.96
C SER A 27 1.20 -11.38 -7.85
N PHE A 28 0.59 -11.17 -6.68
CA PHE A 28 -0.23 -9.99 -6.40
C PHE A 28 0.61 -8.86 -5.81
N VAL A 29 1.44 -9.18 -4.81
CA VAL A 29 2.22 -8.18 -4.05
C VAL A 29 3.23 -7.45 -4.92
N GLU A 30 3.97 -8.15 -5.78
CA GLU A 30 5.05 -7.56 -6.58
C GLU A 30 4.59 -6.43 -7.52
N PRO A 31 3.61 -6.65 -8.43
CA PRO A 31 3.15 -5.57 -9.30
C PRO A 31 2.41 -4.47 -8.52
N TRP A 32 1.71 -4.83 -7.44
CA TRP A 32 0.99 -3.87 -6.60
C TRP A 32 1.94 -2.92 -5.86
N ASP A 33 3.02 -3.46 -5.28
CA ASP A 33 4.05 -2.70 -4.60
C ASP A 33 4.77 -1.74 -5.56
N GLN A 34 5.19 -2.24 -6.73
CA GLN A 34 5.84 -1.41 -7.76
C GLN A 34 4.95 -0.24 -8.21
N TRP A 35 3.66 -0.50 -8.43
CA TRP A 35 2.70 0.53 -8.77
C TRP A 35 2.52 1.55 -7.64
N LEU A 36 2.39 1.09 -6.39
CA LEU A 36 2.18 1.96 -5.24
C LEU A 36 3.40 2.86 -4.98
N GLN A 37 4.61 2.30 -5.02
CA GLN A 37 5.85 3.06 -4.86
C GLN A 37 6.00 4.12 -5.94
N SER A 38 5.73 3.76 -7.21
CA SER A 38 5.81 4.68 -8.34
C SER A 38 4.78 5.81 -8.23
N SER A 39 3.55 5.48 -7.82
CA SER A 39 2.47 6.45 -7.65
C SER A 39 2.73 7.42 -6.50
N ILE A 40 3.23 6.91 -5.37
CA ILE A 40 3.65 7.73 -4.23
C ILE A 40 4.78 8.68 -4.64
N ALA A 41 5.82 8.17 -5.31
CA ALA A 41 6.93 8.99 -5.77
C ALA A 41 6.48 10.10 -6.75
N ALA A 42 5.67 9.74 -7.75
CA ALA A 42 5.14 10.70 -8.72
C ALA A 42 4.26 11.77 -8.06
N SER A 43 3.37 11.37 -7.14
CA SER A 43 2.51 12.32 -6.41
C SER A 43 3.33 13.29 -5.57
N LYS A 44 4.44 12.83 -4.97
CA LYS A 44 5.35 13.68 -4.20
C LYS A 44 6.04 14.71 -5.07
N THR A 45 6.50 14.32 -6.25
CA THR A 45 7.07 15.25 -7.23
C THR A 45 6.03 16.26 -7.71
N GLN A 46 4.80 15.83 -7.99
CA GLN A 46 3.76 16.70 -8.56
C GLN A 46 3.18 17.69 -7.55
N LEU A 47 2.97 17.27 -6.30
CA LEU A 47 2.32 18.08 -5.27
C LEU A 47 3.30 18.92 -4.44
N GLY A 48 4.60 18.61 -4.51
CA GLY A 48 5.65 19.39 -3.85
C GLY A 48 5.42 19.54 -2.35
N GLU A 49 5.46 20.77 -1.84
CA GLU A 49 5.32 21.06 -0.40
C GLU A 49 3.96 20.65 0.18
N GLN A 50 2.90 20.68 -0.65
CA GLN A 50 1.55 20.30 -0.22
C GLN A 50 1.37 18.78 -0.12
N TRP A 51 2.33 17.99 -0.60
CA TRP A 51 2.20 16.55 -0.71
C TRP A 51 1.91 15.88 0.63
N LEU A 52 2.62 16.28 1.70
CA LEU A 52 2.51 15.63 2.99
C LEU A 52 1.11 15.82 3.60
N ASP A 53 0.57 17.04 3.51
CA ASP A 53 -0.77 17.35 4.03
C ASP A 53 -1.83 16.53 3.29
N PHE A 54 -1.73 16.43 1.96
CA PHE A 54 -2.65 15.59 1.17
C PHE A 54 -2.46 14.10 1.45
N TYR A 55 -1.23 13.61 1.59
CA TYR A 55 -0.96 12.21 1.89
C TYR A 55 -1.53 11.79 3.26
N LEU A 56 -1.41 12.66 4.27
CA LEU A 56 -1.90 12.38 5.63
C LEU A 56 -3.42 12.49 5.77
N THR A 57 -4.09 13.22 4.87
CA THR A 57 -5.54 13.48 4.94
C THR A 57 -6.34 12.82 3.82
N CYS A 58 -5.70 12.04 2.94
CA CYS A 58 -6.38 11.37 1.84
C CYS A 58 -7.42 10.35 2.37
N PRO A 59 -8.55 10.19 1.67
CA PRO A 59 -9.56 9.22 2.07
C PRO A 59 -9.04 7.79 1.91
N VAL A 60 -9.68 6.85 2.61
CA VAL A 60 -9.46 5.42 2.38
C VAL A 60 -10.15 5.02 1.09
N TRP A 61 -9.37 4.50 0.14
CA TRP A 61 -9.86 4.04 -1.15
C TRP A 61 -10.28 2.57 -1.11
N ARG A 62 -11.38 2.24 -1.78
CA ARG A 62 -11.84 0.87 -2.03
C ARG A 62 -11.75 0.61 -3.53
N PHE A 63 -11.14 -0.50 -3.91
CA PHE A 63 -10.93 -0.94 -5.29
C PHE A 63 -11.41 -2.38 -5.47
#